data_AF-A0A6M5YP43-F1
#
_entry.id   AF-A0A6M5YP43-F1
#
_cell.length_a   1.000
_cell.length_b   1.000
_cell.length_c   1.000
_cell.angle_alpha   90.00
_cell.angle_beta   90.00
_cell.angle_gamma   90.00
#
_symmetry.space_group_name_H-M   'P 1'
#
loop_
_entity.id
_entity.type
_entity.pdbx_description
1 polymer ?
#
loop_
_entity_poly.entity_id
_entity_poly.type
_entity_poly.pdbx_seq_one_letter_code
_entity_poly.pdbx_strand_id
1 'polypeptide(L)' 'MRILADALQDAGCDNEDILNHCRGEGPHVRGYWVGDLVLGKE' A
#
# COMPACT_ATOMS: atom_id res chain seq x y z
N MET A 1 -7.13 0.15 -3.58
CA MET A 1 -6.90 -0.85 -4.66
C MET A 1 -6.60 -2.26 -4.11
N ARG A 2 -7.60 -3.18 -4.14
CA ARG A 2 -7.52 -4.51 -3.51
C ARG A 2 -6.32 -5.37 -3.93
N ILE A 3 -5.93 -5.33 -5.21
CA ILE A 3 -4.79 -6.11 -5.74
C ILE A 3 -3.46 -5.71 -5.08
N LEU A 4 -3.27 -4.42 -4.80
CA LEU A 4 -2.06 -3.94 -4.11
C LEU A 4 -2.02 -4.42 -2.66
N ALA A 5 -3.16 -4.43 -1.96
CA ALA A 5 -3.25 -4.93 -0.60
C ALA A 5 -2.91 -6.43 -0.53
N ASP A 6 -3.45 -7.23 -1.45
CA ASP A 6 -3.16 -8.66 -1.56
C ASP A 6 -1.67 -8.91 -1.83
N ALA A 7 -1.08 -8.20 -2.79
CA ALA A 7 0.33 -8.33 -3.11
C ALA A 7 1.25 -7.93 -1.93
N LEU A 8 0.86 -6.93 -1.15
CA LEU A 8 1.59 -6.54 0.06
C LEU A 8 1.48 -7.62 1.16
N GLN A 9 0.30 -8.20 1.35
CA GLN A 9 0.07 -9.26 2.32
C GLN A 9 0.87 -10.53 1.96
N ASP A 10 0.92 -10.88 0.67
CA ASP A 10 1.72 -12.01 0.15
C ASP A 10 3.23 -11.76 0.32
N ALA A 11 3.66 -10.49 0.21
CA ALA A 11 5.03 -10.07 0.51
C ALA A 11 5.37 -10.02 2.02
N GLY A 12 4.43 -10.36 2.90
CA GLY A 12 4.61 -10.36 4.36
C GLY A 12 4.35 -9.01 5.04
N CYS A 13 3.59 -8.11 4.40
CA CYS A 13 3.18 -6.86 5.01
C CYS A 13 1.93 -7.08 5.88
N ASP A 14 2.14 -7.03 7.20
CA ASP A 14 1.07 -7.19 8.20
C ASP A 14 0.58 -5.84 8.77
N ASN A 15 1.00 -4.71 8.17
CA ASN A 15 0.64 -3.39 8.66
C ASN A 15 -0.81 -3.03 8.27
N GLU A 16 -1.70 -3.05 9.26
CA GLU A 16 -3.13 -2.81 9.05
C GLU A 16 -3.44 -1.43 8.46
N ASP A 17 -2.68 -0.39 8.80
CA ASP A 17 -2.86 0.95 8.22
C ASP A 17 -2.56 0.96 6.72
N ILE A 18 -1.48 0.28 6.31
CA ILE A 18 -1.11 0.12 4.89
C ILE A 18 -2.17 -0.70 4.17
N LEU A 19 -2.55 -1.84 4.72
CA LEU A 19 -3.53 -2.75 4.11
C LEU A 19 -4.92 -2.12 3.99
N ASN A 20 -5.38 -1.41 5.03
CA ASN A 20 -6.65 -0.71 5.01
C ASN A 20 -6.63 0.46 4.02
N HIS A 21 -5.53 1.19 3.93
CA HIS A 21 -5.42 2.23 2.92
C HIS A 21 -5.41 1.62 1.51
N CYS A 22 -4.65 0.56 1.27
CA CYS A 22 -4.67 -0.16 0.00
C CYS A 22 -6.02 -0.79 -0.29
N ARG A 23 -6.90 -1.04 0.70
CA ARG A 23 -8.28 -1.50 0.47
C ARG A 23 -9.29 -0.37 0.29
N GLY A 24 -8.98 0.83 0.77
CA GLY A 24 -9.83 2.02 0.67
C GLY A 24 -9.94 2.62 -0.73
N GLU A 25 -10.92 3.50 -0.90
CA GLU A 25 -11.26 4.21 -2.14
C GLU A 25 -10.50 5.56 -2.29
N GLY A 26 -9.31 5.65 -1.70
CA GLY A 26 -8.46 6.84 -1.77
C GLY A 26 -7.66 6.91 -3.08
N PRO A 27 -7.28 8.11 -3.54
CA PRO A 27 -6.46 8.27 -4.74
C PRO A 27 -5.06 7.69 -4.54
N HIS A 28 -4.77 6.55 -5.19
CA HIS A 28 -3.43 5.97 -5.27
C HIS A 28 -2.64 6.62 -6.42
N VAL A 29 -2.25 7.88 -6.24
CA VAL A 29 -1.45 8.65 -7.20
C VAL A 29 0.04 8.64 -6.82
N ARG A 30 0.94 8.97 -7.77
CA ARG A 30 2.39 9.15 -7.48
C ARG A 30 2.58 10.18 -6.35
N GLY A 31 3.42 9.86 -5.36
CA GLY A 31 3.59 10.65 -4.14
C GLY A 31 2.69 10.22 -2.97
N TYR A 32 2.03 9.07 -3.10
CA TYR A 32 1.31 8.44 -2.01
C TYR A 32 2.29 7.71 -1.07
N TRP A 33 2.14 7.93 0.25
CA TRP A 33 3.13 7.50 1.26
C TRP A 33 3.45 5.99 1.24
N VAL A 34 2.48 5.12 0.98
CA VAL A 34 2.75 3.67 0.85
C VAL A 34 3.52 3.38 -0.43
N GLY A 35 3.25 4.09 -1.52
CA GLY A 35 3.98 3.91 -2.77
C GLY A 35 5.45 4.26 -2.61
N ASP A 36 5.76 5.33 -1.88
CA ASP A 36 7.15 5.72 -1.59
C ASP A 36 7.84 4.77 -0.61
N LEU A 37 7.13 4.28 0.42
CA LEU A 37 7.63 3.21 1.31
C LEU A 37 7.95 1.91 0.54
N VAL A 38 7.06 1.48 -0.35
CA VAL A 38 7.25 0.27 -1.17
C VAL A 38 8.37 0.45 -2.19
N LEU A 39 8.57 1.66 -2.70
CA LEU A 39 9.64 1.98 -3.65
C LEU A 39 10.98 2.31 -2.97
N GLY A 40 11.07 2.26 -1.64
CA GLY A 40 12.28 2.60 -0.88
C GLY A 40 12.73 4.05 -1.09
N LYS A 41 11.78 4.95 -1.36
CA LYS A 41 12.03 6.37 -1.57
C LYS A 41 11.74 7.10 -0.26
N GLU A 42 12.77 7.23 0.56
CA GLU A 42 12.83 8.23 1.64
C GLU A 42 13.39 9.55 1.10
#